data_AF-A0A352XS17-F1
#
_entry.id   AF-A0A352XS17-F1
#
_cell.length_a   1.000
_cell.length_b   1.000
_cell.length_c   1.000
_cell.angle_alpha   90.00
_cell.angle_beta   90.00
_cell.angle_gamma   90.00
#
_symmetry.space_group_name_H-M   'P 1'
#
loop_
_entity.id
_entity.type
_entity.pdbx_description
1 polymer ?
#
loop_
_entity_poly.entity_id
_entity_poly.type
_entity_poly.pdbx_seq_one_letter_code
_entity_poly.pdbx_strand_id
1 'polypeptide(L)'
;DHDYGSSLTPALHTILACELGLVDTAYALFIKGALVDLENLRGNTPEGIHDACSGAVWQAAILGFAGLRLTDEGCTTNPTWPDGWTRLAFHCYHKGELLSIDLHKE
;
A
#
# COMPACT_ATOMS: atom_id res chain seq x y z
N ASP A 1 18.34 1.75 -1.77
CA ASP A 1 17.51 2.20 -0.64
C ASP A 1 17.99 1.53 0.63
N HIS A 2 18.94 2.13 1.37
CA HIS A 2 19.34 1.63 2.70
C HIS A 2 18.89 2.56 3.83
N ASP A 3 18.37 3.74 3.48
CA ASP A 3 18.05 4.82 4.43
C ASP A 3 16.96 4.43 5.43
N TYR A 4 16.10 3.46 5.08
CA TYR A 4 15.03 2.97 5.94
C TYR A 4 15.37 1.66 6.68
N GLY A 5 16.62 1.18 6.56
CA GLY A 5 17.11 -0.06 7.17
C GLY A 5 16.60 -1.34 6.49
N SER A 6 15.27 -1.50 6.40
CA SER A 6 14.60 -2.68 5.85
C SER A 6 13.77 -2.36 4.61
N SER A 7 13.70 -3.30 3.66
CA SER A 7 12.85 -3.20 2.46
C SER A 7 11.37 -3.06 2.79
N LEU A 8 10.95 -3.54 3.96
CA LEU A 8 9.59 -3.47 4.46
C LEU A 8 9.17 -2.02 4.80
N THR A 9 10.11 -1.23 5.28
CA THR A 9 9.84 0.04 5.96
C THR A 9 9.15 1.07 5.05
N PRO A 10 9.61 1.35 3.80
CA PRO A 10 8.97 2.36 2.97
C PRO A 10 7.49 2.05 2.68
N ALA A 11 7.17 0.83 2.30
CA ALA A 11 5.81 0.42 1.99
C ALA A 11 4.86 0.61 3.20
N LEU A 12 5.28 0.20 4.41
CA LEU A 12 4.47 0.42 5.62
C LEU A 12 4.27 1.91 5.94
N HIS A 13 5.29 2.75 5.77
CA HIS A 13 5.18 4.19 6.03
C HIS A 13 4.19 4.89 5.09
N THR A 14 3.86 4.30 3.94
CA THR A 14 2.77 4.77 3.07
C THR A 14 1.45 4.91 3.83
N ILE A 15 1.13 3.94 4.70
CA ILE A 15 -0.15 3.93 5.44
C ILE A 15 -0.22 5.17 6.34
N LEU A 16 0.83 5.45 7.10
CA LEU A 16 0.92 6.62 7.95
C LEU A 16 0.92 7.93 7.14
N ALA A 17 1.63 7.98 6.01
CA ALA A 17 1.64 9.14 5.14
C ALA A 17 0.24 9.45 4.58
N CYS A 18 -0.55 8.42 4.23
CA CYS A 18 -1.97 8.58 3.86
C CYS A 18 -2.81 9.12 5.02
N GLU A 19 -2.64 8.60 6.24
CA GLU A 19 -3.37 9.08 7.44
C GLU A 19 -3.06 10.55 7.78
N LEU A 20 -1.84 11.01 7.48
CA LEU A 20 -1.40 12.39 7.67
C LEU A 20 -1.76 13.32 6.50
N GLY A 21 -2.39 12.81 5.42
CA GLY A 21 -2.69 13.58 4.22
C GLY A 21 -1.47 13.97 3.38
N LEU A 22 -0.32 13.32 3.59
CA LEU A 22 0.93 13.56 2.87
C LEU A 22 0.96 12.73 1.57
N VAL A 23 0.08 13.06 0.62
CA VAL A 23 -0.20 12.24 -0.57
C VAL A 23 1.05 11.96 -1.42
N ASP A 24 1.83 12.99 -1.73
CA ASP A 24 3.05 12.84 -2.56
C ASP A 24 4.09 11.96 -1.87
N THR A 25 4.26 12.15 -0.56
CA THR A 25 5.15 11.32 0.27
C THR A 25 4.66 9.87 0.31
N ALA A 26 3.36 9.65 0.48
CA ALA A 26 2.77 8.31 0.46
C ALA A 26 3.05 7.62 -0.88
N TYR A 27 2.83 8.30 -1.99
CA TYR A 27 3.08 7.73 -3.32
C TYR A 27 4.57 7.44 -3.55
N ALA A 28 5.47 8.35 -3.17
CA ALA A 28 6.90 8.11 -3.27
C ALA A 28 7.37 6.89 -2.46
N LEU A 29 6.86 6.72 -1.24
CA LEU A 29 7.16 5.58 -0.37
C LEU A 29 6.59 4.26 -0.92
N PHE A 30 5.36 4.31 -1.43
CA PHE A 30 4.72 3.16 -2.08
C PHE A 30 5.53 2.65 -3.26
N ILE A 31 5.95 3.55 -4.15
CA ILE A 31 6.73 3.20 -5.34
C ILE A 31 8.11 2.63 -4.97
N LYS A 32 8.78 3.17 -3.94
CA LYS A 32 10.03 2.57 -3.41
C LYS A 32 9.85 1.11 -3.00
N GLY A 33 8.73 0.79 -2.32
CA GLY A 33 8.41 -0.59 -1.95
C GLY A 33 8.05 -1.45 -3.16
N ALA A 34 7.17 -0.95 -4.03
CA ALA A 34 6.67 -1.68 -5.19
C ALA A 34 7.76 -2.04 -6.21
N LEU A 35 8.80 -1.21 -6.31
CA LEU A 35 9.90 -1.39 -7.25
C LEU A 35 11.16 -2.01 -6.62
N VAL A 36 11.13 -2.36 -5.31
CA VAL A 36 12.35 -2.79 -4.59
C VAL A 36 13.07 -3.95 -5.28
N ASP A 37 12.31 -4.95 -5.73
CA ASP A 37 12.85 -6.12 -6.42
C ASP A 37 12.85 -5.96 -7.95
N LEU A 38 11.84 -5.29 -8.51
CA LEU A 38 11.74 -5.08 -9.96
C LEU A 38 12.92 -4.25 -10.50
N GLU A 39 13.41 -3.29 -9.72
CA GLU A 39 14.54 -2.43 -10.08
C GLU A 39 15.81 -2.75 -9.29
N ASN A 40 15.80 -3.81 -8.47
CA ASN A 40 16.90 -4.20 -7.60
C ASN A 40 17.44 -3.00 -6.77
N LEU A 41 16.54 -2.21 -6.18
CA LEU A 41 16.87 -0.95 -5.50
C LEU A 41 17.80 -1.12 -4.29
N ARG A 42 17.92 -2.35 -3.78
CA ARG A 42 18.81 -2.73 -2.68
C ARG A 42 20.05 -3.51 -3.12
N GLY A 43 20.15 -3.90 -4.39
CA GLY A 43 21.30 -4.61 -4.94
C GLY A 43 21.34 -6.11 -4.63
N ASN A 44 20.40 -6.61 -3.83
CA ASN A 44 20.39 -7.98 -3.30
C ASN A 44 19.18 -8.82 -3.78
N THR A 45 18.38 -8.35 -4.73
CA THR A 45 17.28 -9.15 -5.33
C THR A 45 17.75 -10.50 -5.90
N PRO A 46 18.96 -10.65 -6.48
CA PRO A 46 19.46 -11.96 -6.89
C PRO A 46 19.59 -12.99 -5.75
N GLU A 47 19.63 -12.55 -4.48
CA GLU A 47 19.66 -13.41 -3.30
C GLU A 47 18.26 -13.92 -2.90
N GLY A 48 17.20 -13.30 -3.42
CA GLY A 48 15.81 -13.63 -3.16
C GLY A 48 14.91 -12.40 -3.21
N ILE A 49 13.61 -12.65 -3.36
CA ILE A 49 12.60 -11.58 -3.30
C ILE A 49 12.37 -11.15 -1.86
N HIS A 50 12.02 -9.88 -1.65
CA HIS A 50 11.66 -9.34 -0.36
C HIS A 50 10.18 -9.64 -0.06
N ASP A 51 9.87 -10.90 0.29
CA ASP A 51 8.49 -11.39 0.52
C ASP A 51 7.66 -10.50 1.45
N ALA A 52 8.24 -10.09 2.58
CA ALA A 52 7.57 -9.21 3.53
C ALA A 52 7.24 -7.84 2.90
N CYS A 53 8.11 -7.31 2.05
CA CYS A 53 7.87 -6.07 1.32
C CYS A 53 6.70 -6.23 0.33
N SER A 54 6.65 -7.34 -0.39
CA SER A 54 5.53 -7.64 -1.31
C SER A 54 4.17 -7.60 -0.60
N GLY A 55 4.08 -8.20 0.60
CA GLY A 55 2.89 -8.11 1.45
C GLY A 55 2.59 -6.69 1.92
N ALA A 56 3.61 -5.90 2.24
CA ALA A 56 3.44 -4.51 2.66
C ALA A 56 3.01 -3.58 1.52
N VAL A 57 3.41 -3.84 0.28
CA VAL A 57 2.93 -3.10 -0.91
C VAL A 57 1.42 -3.30 -1.07
N TRP A 58 0.93 -4.54 -0.91
CA TRP A 58 -0.52 -4.81 -0.91
C TRP A 58 -1.24 -4.08 0.23
N GLN A 59 -0.68 -4.10 1.45
CA GLN A 59 -1.24 -3.38 2.60
C GLN A 59 -1.23 -1.86 2.39
N ALA A 60 -0.19 -1.30 1.78
CA ALA A 60 -0.12 0.12 1.47
C ALA A 60 -1.22 0.56 0.50
N ALA A 61 -1.53 -0.25 -0.52
CA ALA A 61 -2.63 0.01 -1.44
C ALA A 61 -3.99 0.01 -0.73
N ILE A 62 -4.23 -0.95 0.16
CA ILE A 62 -5.56 -1.19 0.72
C ILE A 62 -5.77 -0.46 2.06
N LEU A 63 -4.86 -0.59 3.00
CA LEU A 63 -4.94 0.06 4.31
C LEU A 63 -4.48 1.52 4.26
N GLY A 64 -3.61 1.86 3.29
CA GLY A 64 -3.17 3.22 3.02
C GLY A 64 -4.07 3.94 2.02
N PHE A 65 -3.90 3.69 0.71
CA PHE A 65 -4.61 4.45 -0.33
C PHE A 65 -6.11 4.23 -0.38
N ALA A 66 -6.63 3.01 -0.19
CA ALA A 66 -8.09 2.83 -0.06
C ALA A 66 -8.62 3.26 1.31
N GLY A 67 -7.73 3.44 2.29
CA GLY A 67 -8.10 3.75 3.67
C GLY A 67 -9.02 2.71 4.30
N LEU A 68 -8.90 1.43 3.89
CA LEU A 68 -9.76 0.36 4.39
C LEU A 68 -9.60 0.22 5.91
N ARG A 69 -10.71 0.28 6.64
CA ARG A 69 -10.79 -0.07 8.06
C ARG A 69 -11.94 -1.06 8.25
N LEU A 70 -11.67 -2.13 8.99
CA LEU A 70 -12.66 -3.11 9.39
C LEU A 70 -13.04 -2.82 10.84
N THR A 71 -14.32 -2.55 11.08
CA THR A 71 -14.89 -2.29 12.40
C THR A 71 -15.95 -3.35 12.71
N ASP A 72 -16.46 -3.36 13.95
CA ASP A 72 -17.57 -4.24 14.30
C ASP A 72 -18.85 -3.93 13.51
N GLU A 73 -19.00 -2.67 13.08
CA GLU A 73 -20.13 -2.15 12.30
C GLU A 73 -20.01 -2.44 10.80
N GLY A 74 -18.83 -2.87 10.32
CA GLY A 74 -18.61 -3.25 8.94
C GLY A 74 -17.28 -2.78 8.38
N CYS A 75 -17.30 -2.35 7.11
CA CYS A 75 -16.13 -1.91 6.36
C CYS A 75 -16.29 -0.43 6.01
N THR A 76 -15.28 0.38 6.31
CA THR A 76 -15.21 1.78 5.90
C THR A 76 -13.98 2.02 5.02
N THR A 77 -14.06 3.02 4.15
CA THR A 77 -12.96 3.47 3.30
C THR A 77 -12.83 4.98 3.39
N ASN A 78 -11.60 5.48 3.25
CA ASN A 78 -11.30 6.90 3.18
C ASN A 78 -10.13 7.08 2.20
N PRO A 79 -10.41 7.12 0.89
CA PRO A 79 -9.37 6.98 -0.11
C PRO A 79 -8.47 8.22 -0.20
N THR A 80 -7.17 7.97 -0.27
CA THR A 80 -6.14 8.93 -0.68
C THR A 80 -5.84 8.71 -2.15
N TRP A 81 -5.91 9.76 -2.95
CA TRP A 81 -5.75 9.69 -4.40
C TRP A 81 -4.44 10.34 -4.86
N PRO A 82 -3.37 9.56 -5.11
CA PRO A 82 -2.21 10.04 -5.84
C PRO A 82 -2.58 10.62 -7.21
N ASP A 83 -1.67 11.43 -7.75
CA ASP A 83 -1.83 11.96 -9.10
C ASP A 83 -1.97 10.85 -10.15
N GLY A 84 -2.89 11.05 -11.09
CA GLY A 84 -3.21 10.10 -12.15
C GLY A 84 -4.11 8.92 -11.76
N TRP A 85 -4.31 8.65 -10.47
CA TRP A 85 -5.24 7.61 -10.04
C TRP A 85 -6.68 8.08 -10.19
N THR A 86 -7.51 7.24 -10.83
CA THR A 86 -8.95 7.51 -11.06
C THR A 86 -9.85 6.44 -10.46
N ARG A 87 -9.29 5.25 -10.16
CA ARG A 87 -10.02 4.12 -9.63
C ARG A 87 -9.09 3.23 -8.81
N LEU A 88 -9.61 2.66 -7.72
CA LEU A 88 -8.96 1.62 -6.93
C LEU A 88 -9.99 0.55 -6.58
N ALA A 89 -9.77 -0.66 -7.10
CA ALA A 89 -10.69 -1.78 -6.90
C ALA A 89 -9.95 -3.03 -6.44
N PHE A 90 -10.51 -3.73 -5.47
CA PHE A 90 -9.93 -4.95 -4.90
C PHE A 90 -10.99 -5.81 -4.23
N HIS A 91 -10.59 -7.04 -3.89
CA HIS A 91 -11.39 -7.96 -3.09
C HIS A 91 -10.65 -8.32 -1.81
N CYS A 92 -11.39 -8.53 -0.73
CA CYS A 92 -10.86 -9.10 0.50
C CYS A 92 -11.91 -9.96 1.19
N TYR A 93 -11.49 -10.85 2.10
CA TYR A 93 -12.40 -11.62 2.93
C TYR A 93 -12.50 -11.00 4.32
N HIS A 94 -13.71 -10.83 4.83
CA HIS A 94 -13.96 -10.43 6.20
C HIS A 94 -15.03 -11.35 6.81
N LYS A 95 -14.73 -11.99 7.94
CA LYS A 95 -15.63 -12.94 8.61
C LYS A 95 -16.17 -14.05 7.69
N GLY A 96 -15.35 -14.48 6.72
CA GLY A 96 -15.69 -15.53 5.75
C GLY A 96 -16.48 -15.05 4.53
N GLU A 97 -16.88 -13.79 4.47
CA GLU A 97 -17.58 -13.19 3.34
C GLU A 97 -16.62 -12.46 2.40
N LEU A 98 -16.85 -12.59 1.08
CA LEU A 98 -16.09 -11.87 0.07
C LEU A 98 -16.63 -10.44 -0.06
N LEU A 99 -15.79 -9.47 0.26
CA LEU A 99 -16.05 -8.05 0.04
C LEU A 99 -15.47 -7.63 -1.31
N SER A 100 -16.27 -6.94 -2.11
CA SER A 100 -15.85 -6.32 -3.37
C SER A 100 -15.86 -4.80 -3.19
N ILE A 101 -14.69 -4.17 -3.25
CA ILE A 101 -14.52 -2.74 -3.07
C ILE A 101 -14.15 -2.11 -4.42
N ASP A 102 -14.89 -1.10 -4.84
CA ASP A 102 -14.65 -0.37 -6.09
C ASP A 102 -14.80 1.14 -5.84
N LEU A 103 -13.65 1.82 -5.73
CA LEU A 103 -13.56 3.24 -5.42
C LEU A 103 -13.22 4.02 -6.67
N HIS A 104 -13.91 5.13 -6.90
CA HIS A 104 -13.67 6.06 -8.00
C HIS A 104 -13.35 7.46 -7.46
N LYS A 105 -12.41 8.14 -8.11
CA LYS A 105 -12.15 9.56 -7.84
C LYS A 105 -13.24 10.39 -8.51
N GLU A 106 -13.96 11.19 -7.73
CA GLU A 106 -14.98 12.13 -8.23
C GLU A 106 -14.42 13.20 -9.16
#